data_AF-A0A1G0YQT4-F1
#
_entry.id   AF-A0A1G0YQT4-F1
#
_cell.length_a   1.000
_cell.length_b   1.000
_cell.length_c   1.000
_cell.angle_alpha   90.00
_cell.angle_beta   90.00
_cell.angle_gamma   90.00
#
_symmetry.space_group_name_H-M   'P 1'
#
loop_
_entity.id
_entity.type
_entity.pdbx_description
1 polymer ?
#
loop_
_entity_poly.entity_id
_entity_poly.type
_entity_poly.pdbx_seq_one_letter_code
_entity_poly.pdbx_strand_id
1 'polypeptide(L)'
;MDRKNLYVSTHEGIITAAGTDGKVRWSCSGRAPLIVHAGSLITVSEDYLSLQIIDRRTGKVTGLYSLPKYLPVNENTFAVAGCSRYTYLFFQIPSQNRILCYLINK
;
A
#
# COMPACT_ATOMS: atom_id res chain seq x y z
N MET A 1 -1.74 -0.60 -22.46
CA MET A 1 -1.79 -1.91 -21.81
C MET A 1 -1.15 -1.80 -20.44
N ASP A 2 -1.90 -2.05 -19.37
CA ASP A 2 -1.31 -2.23 -18.03
C ASP A 2 -0.33 -3.41 -18.10
N ARG A 3 0.95 -3.14 -17.85
CA ARG A 3 1.95 -4.21 -17.79
C ARG A 3 1.63 -5.06 -16.56
N LYS A 4 1.34 -6.34 -16.78
CA LYS A 4 1.17 -7.30 -15.68
C LYS A 4 2.52 -7.44 -14.99
N ASN A 5 2.69 -6.81 -13.83
CA ASN A 5 3.84 -7.02 -12.97
C ASN A 5 3.40 -7.83 -11.75
N LEU A 6 4.33 -8.65 -11.25
CA LEU A 6 4.31 -9.20 -9.91
C LEU A 6 4.89 -8.16 -8.94
N TYR A 7 4.23 -7.92 -7.81
CA TYR A 7 4.75 -7.07 -6.73
C TYR A 7 5.12 -7.95 -5.55
N VAL A 8 6.32 -7.75 -5.02
CA VAL A 8 6.84 -8.49 -3.86
C VAL A 8 7.38 -7.48 -2.86
N SER A 9 7.02 -7.62 -1.58
CA SER A 9 7.64 -6.90 -0.47
C SER A 9 8.55 -7.84 0.30
N THR A 10 9.77 -7.42 0.60
CA THR A 10 10.70 -8.13 1.47
C THR A 10 10.53 -7.71 2.94
N HIS A 11 11.04 -8.52 3.87
CA HIS A 11 11.08 -8.19 5.29
C HIS A 11 11.96 -6.96 5.61
N GLU A 12 12.90 -6.64 4.72
CA GLU A 12 13.79 -5.47 4.77
C GLU A 12 13.08 -4.17 4.35
N GLY A 13 11.78 -4.21 4.01
CA GLY A 13 11.04 -3.01 3.63
C GLY A 13 11.31 -2.54 2.20
N ILE A 14 11.62 -3.46 1.30
CA ILE A 14 11.78 -3.18 -0.13
C ILE A 14 10.62 -3.79 -0.89
N ILE A 15 9.98 -2.99 -1.74
CA ILE A 15 9.00 -3.45 -2.72
C ILE A 15 9.69 -3.51 -4.08
N THR A 16 9.49 -4.63 -4.79
CA THR A 16 9.99 -4.82 -6.15
C THR A 16 8.84 -5.16 -7.09
N ALA A 17 8.80 -4.48 -8.23
CA ALA A 17 7.94 -4.84 -9.35
C ALA A 17 8.73 -5.63 -10.40
N ALA A 18 8.36 -6.89 -10.62
CA ALA A 18 8.94 -7.74 -11.63
C ALA A 18 7.97 -7.97 -12.79
N GLY A 19 8.47 -7.90 -14.02
CA GLY A 19 7.69 -8.29 -15.20
C GLY A 19 7.47 -9.81 -15.24
N THR A 20 6.56 -10.26 -16.10
CA THR A 20 6.36 -11.69 -16.37
C THR A 20 7.57 -12.37 -17.00
N ASP A 21 8.52 -11.59 -17.52
CA ASP A 21 9.83 -12.03 -18.01
C ASP A 21 10.87 -12.20 -16.89
N GLY A 22 10.47 -12.06 -15.61
CA GLY A 22 11.35 -12.15 -14.45
C GLY A 22 12.25 -10.93 -14.24
N LYS A 23 12.19 -9.92 -15.12
CA LYS A 23 13.04 -8.73 -15.02
C LYS A 23 12.44 -7.73 -14.05
N VAL A 24 13.28 -7.22 -13.15
CA VAL A 24 12.92 -6.09 -12.28
C VAL A 24 12.66 -4.84 -13.14
N ARG A 25 11.55 -4.16 -12.85
CA ARG A 25 11.16 -2.89 -13.51
C ARG A 25 11.53 -1.70 -12.64
N TRP A 26 11.26 -1.80 -11.35
CA TRP A 26 11.59 -0.81 -10.34
C TRP A 26 11.58 -1.46 -8.96
N SER A 27 12.25 -0.80 -8.01
CA SER A 27 12.19 -1.09 -6.58
C SER A 27 12.06 0.22 -5.80
N CYS A 28 11.39 0.18 -4.65
CA CYS A 28 11.21 1.32 -3.75
C CYS A 28 11.07 0.83 -2.30
N SER A 29 11.08 1.75 -1.34
CA SER A 29 10.78 1.43 0.06
C SER A 29 9.29 1.15 0.26
N GLY A 30 8.98 0.27 1.21
CA GLY A 30 7.63 -0.05 1.65
C GLY A 30 7.52 -1.49 2.18
N ARG A 31 6.47 -1.76 2.96
CA ARG A 31 6.24 -3.07 3.60
C ARG A 31 4.83 -3.58 3.37
N ALA A 32 4.70 -4.91 3.44
CA ALA A 32 3.41 -5.56 3.50
C ALA A 32 2.51 -4.94 4.60
N PRO A 33 1.20 -4.90 4.38
CA PRO A 33 0.48 -5.46 3.23
C PRO A 33 0.59 -4.61 1.96
N LEU A 34 0.54 -5.30 0.81
CA LEU A 34 0.51 -4.70 -0.53
C LEU A 34 -0.88 -4.84 -1.14
N ILE A 35 -1.57 -3.72 -1.40
CA ILE A 35 -2.87 -3.72 -2.07
C ILE A 35 -2.72 -3.09 -3.45
N VAL A 36 -2.94 -3.88 -4.49
CA VAL A 36 -3.00 -3.38 -5.87
C VAL A 36 -4.41 -2.83 -6.12
N HIS A 37 -4.53 -1.53 -6.38
CA HIS A 37 -5.81 -0.91 -6.65
C HIS A 37 -5.70 0.12 -7.78
N ALA A 38 -6.47 -0.07 -8.85
CA ALA A 38 -6.41 0.77 -10.05
C ALA A 38 -4.97 0.97 -10.53
N GLY A 39 -4.50 2.21 -10.73
CA GLY A 39 -3.14 2.55 -11.14
C GLY A 39 -2.10 2.59 -10.01
N SER A 40 -2.49 2.23 -8.78
CA SER A 40 -1.68 2.41 -7.59
C SER A 40 -1.39 1.11 -6.86
N LEU A 41 -0.29 1.11 -6.11
CA LEU A 41 0.01 0.16 -5.06
C LEU A 41 -0.11 0.90 -3.73
N ILE A 42 -0.92 0.37 -2.82
CA ILE A 42 -1.12 0.93 -1.48
C ILE A 42 -0.40 0.02 -0.50
N THR A 43 0.45 0.62 0.32
CA THR A 43 1.36 -0.09 1.21
C THR A 43 1.58 0.71 2.48
N VAL A 44 2.23 0.12 3.48
CA VAL A 44 2.70 0.86 4.67
C VAL A 44 4.18 1.22 4.50
N SER A 45 4.59 2.37 5.03
CA SER A 45 6.00 2.73 5.16
C SER A 45 6.76 1.73 6.02
N GLU A 46 8.07 1.73 5.86
CA GLU A 46 8.96 0.80 6.56
C GLU A 46 8.84 0.89 8.10
N ASP A 47 8.69 2.10 8.63
CA ASP A 47 8.51 2.40 10.05
C ASP A 47 7.10 2.17 10.58
N TYR A 48 6.16 1.77 9.70
CA TYR A 48 4.75 1.61 10.00
C TYR A 48 4.01 2.89 10.44
N LEU A 49 4.61 4.07 10.27
CA LEU A 49 4.03 5.35 10.71
C LEU A 49 3.22 6.05 9.62
N SER A 50 3.21 5.53 8.39
CA SER A 50 2.44 6.11 7.30
C SER A 50 1.98 5.08 6.28
N LEU A 51 0.88 5.39 5.62
CA LEU A 51 0.46 4.74 4.39
C LEU A 51 1.13 5.43 3.21
N GLN A 52 1.57 4.62 2.26
CA GLN A 52 2.17 5.06 1.02
C GLN A 52 1.28 4.65 -0.15
N ILE A 53 1.03 5.59 -1.05
CA ILE A 53 0.48 5.33 -2.37
C ILE A 53 1.64 5.41 -3.36
N ILE A 54 1.82 4.36 -4.13
CA ILE A 54 2.91 4.21 -5.08
C ILE A 54 2.31 4.10 -6.48
N ASP A 55 2.79 4.91 -7.41
CA ASP A 55 2.47 4.76 -8.83
C ASP A 55 3.01 3.42 -9.33
N ARG A 56 2.09 2.57 -9.78
CA ARG A 56 2.41 1.18 -10.11
C ARG A 56 3.35 1.03 -11.31
N ARG A 57 3.41 2.05 -12.18
CA ARG A 57 4.22 2.02 -13.41
C ARG A 57 5.68 2.38 -13.13
N THR A 58 5.90 3.27 -12.17
CA THR A 58 7.19 3.93 -11.95
C THR A 58 7.83 3.59 -10.61
N GLY A 59 7.07 3.08 -9.63
CA GLY A 59 7.55 2.87 -8.27
C GLY A 59 7.67 4.16 -7.45
N LYS A 60 7.20 5.29 -7.99
CA LYS A 60 7.25 6.59 -7.31
C LYS A 60 6.15 6.68 -6.26
N VAL A 61 6.50 7.11 -5.04
CA VAL A 61 5.52 7.47 -4.00
C VAL A 61 4.79 8.75 -4.44
N THR A 62 3.47 8.66 -4.60
CA THR A 62 2.57 9.74 -5.00
C THR A 62 1.71 10.28 -3.86
N GLY A 63 1.60 9.54 -2.75
CA GLY A 63 0.86 9.95 -1.57
C GLY A 63 1.43 9.35 -0.29
N LEU A 64 1.37 10.12 0.80
CA LEU A 64 1.80 9.73 2.15
C LEU A 64 0.74 10.18 3.15
N TYR A 65 0.23 9.26 3.96
CA TYR A 65 -0.80 9.54 4.96
C TYR A 65 -0.32 9.04 6.32
N SER A 66 -0.16 9.94 7.28
CA SER A 66 0.29 9.55 8.62
C SER A 66 -0.72 8.62 9.30
N LEU A 67 -0.20 7.52 9.80
CA LEU A 67 -0.92 6.61 10.67
C LEU A 67 -0.76 7.07 12.12
N PRO A 68 -1.82 7.01 12.94
CA PRO A 68 -1.69 7.26 14.37
C PRO A 68 -0.67 6.34 15.04
N LYS A 69 0.18 6.89 15.90
CA LYS A 69 1.27 6.15 16.57
C LYS A 69 0.81 5.02 17.50
N TYR A 70 -0.46 5.01 17.88
CA TYR A 70 -1.05 3.98 18.75
C TYR A 70 -1.52 2.73 17.98
N LEU A 71 -1.31 2.66 16.66
CA LEU A 71 -1.75 1.54 15.85
C LEU A 71 -0.79 0.34 15.98
N PRO A 72 -1.29 -0.88 16.24
CA PRO A 72 -0.45 -2.04 16.51
C PRO A 72 0.08 -2.66 15.22
N VAL A 73 1.39 -2.58 14.95
CA VAL A 73 2.04 -2.97 13.67
C VAL A 73 1.60 -4.33 13.09
N ASN A 74 1.36 -5.33 13.93
CA ASN A 74 1.21 -6.73 13.50
C ASN A 74 -0.24 -7.25 13.49
N GLU A 75 -1.22 -6.44 13.88
CA GLU A 75 -2.60 -6.91 14.07
C GLU A 75 -3.59 -6.27 13.10
N ASN A 76 -3.14 -5.28 12.32
CA ASN A 76 -4.06 -4.50 11.50
C ASN A 76 -4.33 -5.19 10.18
N THR A 77 -5.59 -5.12 9.78
CA THR A 77 -6.04 -5.54 8.44
C THR A 77 -6.44 -4.32 7.63
N PHE A 78 -6.08 -4.33 6.36
CA PHE A 78 -6.30 -3.23 5.42
C PHE A 78 -7.28 -3.70 4.35
N ALA A 79 -8.25 -2.86 4.03
CA ALA A 79 -9.14 -3.07 2.88
C ALA A 79 -9.29 -1.76 2.11
N VAL A 80 -9.38 -1.85 0.78
CA VAL A 80 -9.55 -0.68 -0.08
C VAL A 80 -10.87 -0.81 -0.82
N ALA A 81 -11.67 0.26 -0.81
CA ALA A 81 -12.86 0.36 -1.65
C ALA A 81 -12.72 1.55 -2.60
N GLY A 82 -12.88 1.28 -3.90
CA GLY A 82 -12.98 2.32 -4.92
C GLY A 82 -14.44 2.61 -5.26
N CYS A 83 -14.80 3.88 -5.25
CA CYS A 83 -16.01 4.43 -5.86
C CYS A 83 -15.61 5.22 -7.12
N SER A 84 -16.58 5.69 -7.92
CA SER A 84 -16.32 6.33 -9.22
C SER A 84 -15.36 7.53 -9.20
N ARG A 85 -15.17 8.19 -8.05
CA ARG A 85 -14.22 9.30 -7.85
C ARG A 85 -13.38 9.20 -6.59
N TYR A 86 -13.66 8.26 -5.71
CA TYR A 86 -13.06 8.25 -4.38
C TYR A 86 -12.49 6.88 -4.07
N THR A 87 -11.31 6.87 -3.49
CA THR A 87 -10.73 5.65 -2.93
C THR A 87 -10.70 5.78 -1.42
N TYR A 88 -11.33 4.83 -0.75
CA TYR A 88 -11.35 4.70 0.69
C TYR A 88 -10.44 3.56 1.12
N LEU A 89 -9.66 3.81 2.16
CA LEU A 89 -8.90 2.79 2.86
C LEU A 89 -9.52 2.57 4.23
N PHE A 90 -9.86 1.32 4.51
CA PHE A 90 -10.33 0.86 5.80
C PHE A 90 -9.19 0.16 6.53
N PHE A 91 -9.05 0.50 7.79
CA PHE A 91 -8.04 -0.04 8.68
C PHE A 91 -8.74 -0.63 9.88
N GLN A 92 -8.77 -1.95 9.97
CA GLN A 92 -9.36 -2.67 11.09
C GLN A 92 -8.28 -2.96 12.13
N ILE A 93 -8.58 -2.65 13.38
CA ILE A 93 -7.73 -2.89 14.55
C ILE A 93 -8.50 -3.86 15.47
N PRO A 94 -8.29 -5.19 15.32
CA PRO A 94 -9.07 -6.18 16.05
C PRO A 94 -8.94 -6.03 17.57
N SER A 95 -7.74 -5.81 18.08
CA SER A 95 -7.48 -5.65 19.52
C SER A 95 -8.17 -4.43 20.16
N GLN A 96 -8.55 -3.44 19.35
CA GLN A 96 -9.26 -2.25 19.81
C GLN A 96 -10.74 -2.25 19.42
N ASN A 97 -11.22 -3.30 18.74
CA ASN A 97 -12.55 -3.35 18.13
C ASN A 97 -12.89 -2.08 17.35
N ARG A 98 -11.93 -1.56 16.57
CA ARG A 98 -12.03 -0.25 15.92
C ARG A 98 -11.75 -0.35 14.43
N ILE A 99 -12.47 0.45 13.65
CA ILE A 99 -12.23 0.65 12.22
C ILE A 99 -11.95 2.13 11.99
N LEU A 100 -10.86 2.43 11.30
CA LEU A 100 -10.55 3.75 10.77
C LEU A 100 -10.81 3.77 9.27
N CYS A 101 -11.29 4.90 8.75
CA CYS A 101 -11.54 5.09 7.33
C CYS A 101 -10.81 6.36 6.85
N TYR A 102 -10.03 6.22 5.79
CA TYR A 102 -9.27 7.30 5.18
C TYR A 102 -9.71 7.50 3.73
N LEU A 103 -9.98 8.74 3.34
CA LEU A 103 -10.11 9.11 1.94
C LEU A 103 -8.71 9.34 1.36
N ILE A 104 -8.28 8.45 0.47
CA ILE A 104 -6.90 8.41 -0.03
C ILE A 104 -6.76 8.85 -1.50
N ASN A 105 -7.87 9.09 -2.22
CA ASN A 105 -7.85 9.70 -3.54
C ASN A 105 -9.20 10.38 -3.87
N LYS A 106 -9.20 11.44 -4.71
CA LYS A 106 -10.38 12.18 -5.21
C LYS A 106 -10.42 12.23 -6.74
#